data_AF-A0A946NA44-F1
#
_entry.id   AF-A0A946NA44-F1
#
_cell.length_a   1.000
_cell.length_b   1.000
_cell.length_c   1.000
_cell.angle_alpha   90.00
_cell.angle_beta   90.00
_cell.angle_gamma   90.00
#
_symmetry.space_group_name_H-M   'P 1'
#
loop_
_entity.id
_entity.type
_entity.pdbx_description
1 polymer ?
#
loop_
_entity_poly.entity_id
_entity_poly.type
_entity_poly.pdbx_seq_one_letter_code
_entity_poly.pdbx_strand_id
1 'polypeptide(L)'
;LDSVKLQLGFALGLFAIFGIIRYRTDPIPIKEMTYLFLVIGVSVVNALANKKISHAELVFANLMIVFVTFGMERIWLLKGESRKNVIYEKIELIVPERREELIADLKERTGIDIIRVEVRRIDFLKDTANLRIFYYEDSTK
;
A
#
# COMPACT_ATOMS: atom_id res chain seq x y z
N LEU A 1 19.91 -37.28 -6.72
CA LEU A 1 20.95 -36.22 -6.85
C LEU A 1 20.42 -34.97 -7.55
N ASP A 2 19.62 -35.10 -8.61
CA ASP A 2 19.12 -33.93 -9.37
C ASP A 2 18.15 -33.04 -8.58
N SER A 3 17.30 -33.63 -7.72
CA SER A 3 16.40 -32.86 -6.83
C SER A 3 17.16 -32.00 -5.81
N VAL A 4 18.30 -32.48 -5.32
CA VAL A 4 19.14 -31.75 -4.34
C VAL A 4 19.86 -30.58 -5.00
N LYS A 5 20.35 -30.75 -6.24
CA LYS A 5 20.94 -29.64 -7.02
C LYS A 5 19.92 -28.57 -7.36
N LEU A 6 18.69 -28.95 -7.70
CA LEU A 6 17.58 -28.03 -7.97
C LEU A 6 17.23 -27.19 -6.72
N GLN A 7 17.12 -27.83 -5.55
CA GLN A 7 16.83 -27.15 -4.28
C GLN A 7 17.93 -26.16 -3.88
N LEU A 8 19.20 -26.53 -4.06
CA LEU A 8 20.33 -25.66 -3.75
C LEU A 8 20.38 -24.43 -4.69
N GLY A 9 20.14 -24.64 -5.99
CA GLY A 9 20.06 -23.55 -6.97
C GLY A 9 18.91 -22.58 -6.69
N PHE A 10 17.75 -23.11 -6.27
CA PHE A 10 16.61 -22.29 -5.84
C PHE A 10 16.93 -21.45 -4.60
N ALA A 11 17.52 -22.05 -3.57
CA ALA A 11 17.92 -21.35 -2.36
C ALA A 11 18.93 -20.23 -2.63
N LEU A 12 19.91 -20.49 -3.51
CA LEU A 12 20.91 -19.50 -3.93
C LEU A 12 20.27 -18.34 -4.70
N GLY A 13 19.36 -18.62 -5.66
CA GLY A 13 18.67 -17.60 -6.45
C GLY A 13 17.78 -16.70 -5.59
N LEU A 14 17.03 -17.28 -4.65
CA LEU A 14 16.17 -16.52 -3.75
C LEU A 14 17.00 -15.64 -2.79
N PHE A 15 18.13 -16.15 -2.30
CA PHE A 15 19.07 -15.37 -1.49
C PHE A 15 19.68 -14.19 -2.27
N ALA A 16 20.05 -14.40 -3.54
CA ALA A 16 20.56 -13.35 -4.40
C ALA A 16 19.52 -12.25 -4.64
N ILE A 17 18.26 -12.63 -4.93
CA ILE A 17 17.14 -11.68 -5.11
C ILE A 17 16.93 -10.86 -3.83
N PHE A 18 16.87 -11.51 -2.66
CA PHE A 18 16.73 -10.77 -1.39
C PHE A 18 17.94 -9.92 -1.04
N GLY A 19 19.16 -10.34 -1.40
CA GLY A 19 20.36 -9.53 -1.29
C GLY A 19 20.24 -8.24 -2.09
N ILE A 20 19.89 -8.33 -3.38
CA ILE A 20 19.71 -7.16 -4.25
C ILE A 20 18.61 -6.23 -3.70
N ILE A 21 17.47 -6.80 -3.27
CA ILE A 21 16.37 -6.02 -2.70
C ILE A 21 16.78 -5.33 -1.39
N ARG A 22 17.65 -5.95 -0.59
CA ARG A 22 18.09 -5.38 0.68
C ARG A 22 19.05 -4.19 0.51
N TYR A 23 19.87 -4.19 -0.53
CA TYR A 23 20.94 -3.20 -0.73
C TYR A 23 20.61 -2.08 -1.71
N ARG A 24 19.35 -1.98 -2.12
CA ARG A 24 18.86 -0.85 -2.91
C ARG A 24 18.86 0.45 -2.10
N THR A 25 19.16 1.54 -2.77
CA THR A 25 19.17 2.90 -2.19
C THR A 25 17.76 3.38 -1.86
N ASP A 26 16.78 3.09 -2.72
CA ASP A 26 15.38 3.46 -2.52
C ASP A 26 14.55 2.25 -2.09
N PRO A 27 13.88 2.31 -0.91
CA PRO A 27 13.09 1.18 -0.42
C PRO A 27 11.93 0.87 -1.37
N ILE A 28 11.74 -0.41 -1.69
CA ILE A 28 10.54 -0.85 -2.44
C ILE A 28 9.30 -0.55 -1.59
N PRO A 29 8.26 0.09 -2.15
CA PRO A 29 6.94 0.07 -1.55
C PRO A 29 6.47 -1.37 -1.26
N ILE A 30 5.79 -1.57 -0.13
CA ILE A 30 5.33 -2.90 0.31
C ILE A 30 4.53 -3.63 -0.80
N LYS A 31 3.73 -2.88 -1.58
CA LYS A 31 2.95 -3.42 -2.70
C LYS A 31 3.81 -4.12 -3.76
N GLU A 32 4.89 -3.49 -4.20
CA GLU A 32 5.71 -4.05 -5.29
C GLU A 32 6.53 -5.25 -4.78
N MET A 33 6.90 -5.27 -3.49
CA MET A 33 7.49 -6.47 -2.87
C MET A 33 6.51 -7.65 -2.95
N THR A 34 5.24 -7.44 -2.60
CA THR A 34 4.22 -8.49 -2.65
C THR A 34 4.06 -9.05 -4.07
N TYR A 35 4.05 -8.19 -5.10
CA TYR A 35 3.98 -8.67 -6.49
C TYR A 35 5.19 -9.49 -6.89
N LEU A 36 6.39 -9.06 -6.49
CA LEU A 36 7.61 -9.81 -6.80
C LEU A 36 7.58 -11.21 -6.19
N PHE A 37 7.17 -11.31 -4.91
CA PHE A 37 6.99 -12.60 -4.25
C PHE A 37 5.96 -13.49 -4.94
N LEU A 38 4.87 -12.90 -5.40
CA LEU A 38 3.79 -13.63 -6.07
C LEU A 38 4.24 -14.17 -7.43
N VAL A 39 4.95 -13.37 -8.22
CA VAL A 39 5.54 -13.80 -9.50
C VAL A 39 6.58 -14.90 -9.29
N ILE A 40 7.43 -14.79 -8.27
CA ILE A 40 8.38 -15.85 -7.89
C ILE A 40 7.62 -17.13 -7.53
N GLY A 41 6.58 -17.04 -6.71
CA GLY A 41 5.74 -18.18 -6.32
C GLY A 41 5.10 -18.87 -7.52
N VAL A 42 4.47 -18.12 -8.41
CA VAL A 42 3.88 -18.66 -9.67
C VAL A 42 4.95 -19.32 -10.53
N SER A 43 6.13 -18.71 -10.65
CA SER A 43 7.24 -19.27 -11.42
C SER A 43 7.72 -20.60 -10.85
N VAL A 44 7.79 -20.72 -9.52
CA VAL A 44 8.17 -21.97 -8.82
C VAL A 44 7.11 -23.05 -9.00
N VAL A 45 5.83 -22.70 -8.86
CA VAL A 45 4.71 -23.63 -9.09
C VAL A 45 4.76 -24.18 -10.53
N ASN A 46 5.02 -23.30 -11.51
CA ASN A 46 5.18 -23.71 -12.90
C ASN A 46 6.42 -24.59 -13.13
N ALA A 47 7.56 -24.26 -12.51
CA ALA A 47 8.79 -25.03 -12.65
C ALA A 47 8.72 -26.43 -12.00
N LEU A 48 7.92 -26.58 -10.95
CA LEU A 48 7.73 -27.84 -10.23
C LEU A 48 6.53 -28.66 -10.75
N ALA A 49 5.82 -28.16 -11.75
CA ALA A 49 4.67 -28.85 -12.34
C ALA A 49 5.14 -30.14 -13.05
N ASN A 50 4.73 -31.28 -12.51
CA ASN A 50 5.06 -32.61 -13.06
C ASN A 50 3.96 -33.12 -14.00
N LYS A 51 4.28 -34.11 -14.85
CA LYS A 51 3.32 -34.77 -15.78
C LYS A 51 2.06 -35.38 -15.14
N LYS A 52 1.99 -35.47 -13.81
CA LYS A 52 0.81 -35.93 -13.07
C LYS A 52 -0.25 -34.83 -12.88
N ILE A 53 0.14 -33.57 -13.02
CA ILE A 53 -0.73 -32.41 -12.92
C ILE A 53 -1.23 -32.11 -14.33
N SER A 54 -2.55 -32.00 -14.48
CA SER A 54 -3.12 -31.62 -15.77
C SER A 54 -2.74 -30.18 -16.09
N HIS A 55 -2.43 -29.89 -17.35
CA HIS A 55 -2.20 -28.51 -17.80
C HIS A 55 -3.41 -27.60 -17.47
N ALA A 56 -4.62 -28.16 -17.44
CA ALA A 56 -5.82 -27.42 -17.04
C ALA A 56 -5.79 -27.01 -15.56
N GLU A 57 -5.33 -27.88 -14.66
CA GLU A 57 -5.21 -27.59 -13.22
C GLU A 57 -4.16 -26.51 -12.97
N LEU A 58 -3.03 -26.56 -13.69
CA LEU A 58 -1.96 -25.56 -13.58
C LEU A 58 -2.43 -24.18 -14.07
N VAL A 59 -3.11 -24.14 -15.22
CA VAL A 59 -3.67 -22.89 -15.76
C VAL A 59 -4.73 -22.32 -14.81
N PHE A 60 -5.59 -23.17 -14.26
CA PHE A 60 -6.60 -22.75 -13.29
C PHE A 60 -5.97 -22.15 -12.02
N ALA A 61 -4.95 -22.79 -11.45
CA ALA A 61 -4.24 -22.28 -10.28
C ALA A 61 -3.58 -20.92 -10.55
N ASN A 62 -2.90 -20.77 -11.70
CA ASN A 62 -2.27 -19.51 -12.08
C ASN A 62 -3.31 -18.40 -12.29
N LEU A 63 -4.41 -18.70 -12.98
CA LEU A 63 -5.50 -17.73 -13.17
C LEU A 63 -6.16 -17.33 -11.85
N MET A 64 -6.35 -18.27 -10.93
CA MET A 64 -6.89 -17.98 -9.59
C MET A 64 -5.97 -17.02 -8.83
N ILE A 65 -4.66 -17.27 -8.82
CA ILE A 65 -3.68 -16.41 -8.15
C ILE A 65 -3.70 -15.00 -8.76
N VAL A 66 -3.69 -14.89 -10.08
CA VAL A 66 -3.77 -13.59 -10.78
C VAL A 66 -5.10 -12.88 -10.47
N PHE A 67 -6.22 -13.60 -10.48
CA PHE A 67 -7.54 -13.02 -10.24
C PHE A 67 -7.70 -12.50 -8.82
N VAL A 68 -7.24 -13.24 -7.81
CA VAL A 68 -7.25 -12.80 -6.40
C VAL A 68 -6.39 -11.56 -6.23
N THR A 69 -5.20 -11.56 -6.84
CA THR A 69 -4.28 -10.40 -6.81
C THR A 69 -4.90 -9.18 -7.45
N PHE A 70 -5.53 -9.36 -8.62
CA PHE A 70 -6.21 -8.31 -9.34
C PHE A 70 -7.40 -7.74 -8.56
N GLY A 71 -8.22 -8.61 -7.96
CA GLY A 71 -9.34 -8.21 -7.11
C GLY A 71 -8.89 -7.42 -5.88
N MET A 72 -7.83 -7.89 -5.20
CA MET A 72 -7.25 -7.21 -4.06
C MET A 72 -6.67 -5.83 -4.45
N GLU A 73 -5.99 -5.74 -5.59
CA GLU A 73 -5.46 -4.46 -6.07
C GLU A 73 -6.58 -3.48 -6.42
N ARG A 74 -7.66 -3.94 -7.07
CA ARG A 74 -8.80 -3.09 -7.42
C ARG A 74 -9.51 -2.52 -6.18
N ILE A 75 -9.65 -3.31 -5.12
CA ILE A 75 -10.24 -2.88 -3.85
C ILE A 75 -9.32 -1.88 -3.13
N TRP A 76 -8.00 -2.06 -3.21
CA TRP A 76 -7.03 -1.17 -2.56
C TRP A 76 -6.83 0.15 -3.34
N LEU A 77 -6.90 0.12 -4.68
CA LEU A 77 -6.82 1.29 -5.55
C LEU A 77 -7.92 2.34 -5.27
N LEU A 78 -9.08 1.92 -4.79
CA LEU A 78 -10.19 2.81 -4.42
C LEU A 78 -9.94 3.63 -3.15
N LYS A 79 -8.87 3.36 -2.39
CA LYS A 79 -8.60 3.98 -1.07
C LYS A 79 -7.36 4.88 -1.05
N GLY A 80 -7.09 5.60 -2.14
CA GLY A 80 -6.11 6.69 -2.13
C GLY A 80 -6.62 7.90 -1.34
N GLU A 81 -6.82 7.77 -0.03
CA GLU A 81 -6.96 8.95 0.84
C GLU A 81 -5.60 9.64 0.93
N SER A 82 -5.43 10.72 0.17
CA SER A 82 -4.26 11.59 0.27
C SER A 82 -4.31 12.34 1.61
N ARG A 83 -3.12 12.57 2.18
CA ARG A 83 -2.98 13.12 3.53
C ARG A 83 -2.13 14.37 3.48
N LYS A 84 -2.57 15.43 4.15
CA LYS A 84 -1.79 16.67 4.31
C LYS A 84 -1.75 17.06 5.79
N ASN A 85 -0.57 17.44 6.27
CA ASN A 85 -0.45 18.00 7.62
C ASN A 85 -0.57 19.51 7.52
N VAL A 86 -1.36 20.12 8.40
CA VAL A 86 -1.64 21.56 8.45
C VAL A 86 -1.44 22.04 9.88
N ILE A 87 -0.75 23.16 10.05
CA ILE A 87 -0.70 23.87 11.33
C ILE A 87 -1.89 24.82 11.35
N TYR A 88 -2.75 24.66 12.34
CA TYR A 88 -4.02 25.35 12.47
C TYR A 88 -4.03 26.24 13.70
N GLU A 89 -4.54 27.46 13.56
CA GLU A 89 -4.49 28.51 14.59
C GLU A 89 -5.75 28.58 15.46
N LYS A 90 -6.93 28.17 14.96
CA LYS A 90 -8.18 28.31 15.72
C LYS A 90 -8.38 27.12 16.65
N ILE A 91 -7.67 27.09 17.78
CA ILE A 91 -7.75 26.00 18.76
C ILE A 91 -9.19 25.71 19.22
N GLU A 92 -10.06 26.72 19.32
CA GLU A 92 -11.45 26.51 19.76
C GLU A 92 -12.26 25.55 18.87
N LEU A 93 -11.87 25.40 17.60
CA LEU A 93 -12.57 24.56 16.62
C LEU A 93 -12.07 23.11 16.62
N ILE A 94 -11.02 22.78 17.38
CA ILE A 94 -10.48 21.41 17.40
C ILE A 94 -11.33 20.44 18.25
N VAL A 95 -12.30 20.97 18.99
CA VAL A 95 -13.18 20.18 19.86
C VAL A 95 -14.14 19.31 19.03
N PRO A 96 -14.46 18.09 19.49
CA PRO A 96 -15.32 17.17 18.73
C PRO A 96 -16.68 17.75 18.33
N GLU A 97 -17.23 18.64 19.15
CA GLU A 97 -18.54 19.27 18.96
C GLU A 97 -18.56 20.27 17.80
N ARG A 98 -17.41 20.88 17.46
CA ARG A 98 -17.29 21.90 16.39
C ARG A 98 -16.63 21.36 15.13
N ARG A 99 -16.70 20.04 14.93
CA ARG A 99 -16.03 19.37 13.82
C ARG A 99 -16.54 19.81 12.45
N GLU A 100 -17.82 20.16 12.32
CA GLU A 100 -18.39 20.67 11.07
C GLU A 100 -17.81 22.05 10.72
N GLU A 101 -17.73 22.96 11.70
CA GLU A 101 -17.14 24.29 11.54
C GLU A 101 -15.64 24.20 11.20
N LEU A 102 -14.90 23.28 11.82
CA LEU A 102 -13.51 23.02 11.51
C LEU A 102 -13.31 22.57 10.06
N ILE A 103 -14.14 21.63 9.59
CA ILE A 103 -14.05 21.13 8.21
C ILE A 103 -14.42 22.23 7.22
N ALA A 104 -15.43 23.04 7.52
CA ALA A 104 -15.83 24.16 6.67
C ALA A 104 -14.71 25.20 6.53
N ASP A 105 -14.10 25.65 7.64
CA ASP A 105 -13.00 26.60 7.62
C ASP A 105 -11.77 26.04 6.88
N LEU A 106 -11.41 24.78 7.14
CA LEU A 106 -10.30 24.14 6.44
C LEU A 106 -10.58 23.97 4.94
N LYS A 107 -11.81 23.64 4.55
CA LYS A 107 -12.21 23.52 3.13
C LYS A 107 -12.15 24.87 2.42
N GLU A 108 -12.64 25.94 3.05
CA GLU A 108 -12.58 27.30 2.52
C GLU A 108 -11.12 27.77 2.34
N ARG A 109 -10.28 27.55 3.34
CA ARG A 109 -8.88 28.02 3.32
C ARG A 109 -7.97 27.19 2.40
N THR A 110 -8.21 25.89 2.31
CA THR A 110 -7.33 24.98 1.53
C THR A 110 -7.86 24.71 0.13
N GLY A 111 -9.14 24.94 -0.13
CA GLY A 111 -9.81 24.57 -1.38
C GLY A 111 -9.95 23.06 -1.58
N ILE A 112 -9.68 22.25 -0.56
CA ILE A 112 -9.67 20.79 -0.62
C ILE A 112 -10.95 20.25 0.00
N ASP A 113 -11.58 19.26 -0.63
CA ASP A 113 -12.70 18.55 -0.02
C ASP A 113 -12.21 17.53 1.03
N ILE A 114 -12.38 17.89 2.30
CA ILE A 114 -11.83 17.14 3.43
C ILE A 114 -12.84 16.09 3.91
N ILE A 115 -12.44 14.83 3.90
CA ILE A 115 -13.24 13.68 4.34
C ILE A 115 -13.09 13.48 5.85
N ARG A 116 -11.85 13.58 6.31
CA ARG A 116 -11.49 13.31 7.71
C ARG A 116 -10.40 14.27 8.18
N VAL A 117 -10.53 14.71 9.43
CA VAL A 117 -9.49 15.45 10.16
C VAL A 117 -9.09 14.64 11.38
N GLU A 118 -7.78 14.52 11.62
CA GLU A 118 -7.18 14.00 12.84
C GLU A 118 -6.35 15.07 13.53
N VAL A 119 -6.61 15.33 14.81
CA VAL A 119 -5.75 16.19 15.64
C VAL A 119 -4.54 15.37 16.09
N ARG A 120 -3.33 15.81 15.76
CA ARG A 120 -2.08 15.09 16.07
C ARG A 120 -1.42 15.62 17.33
N ARG A 121 -1.21 16.93 17.39
CA ARG A 121 -0.55 17.61 18.51
C ARG A 121 -1.23 18.94 18.72
N ILE A 122 -1.43 19.31 19.97
CA ILE A 122 -1.96 20.60 20.37
C ILE A 122 -0.87 21.33 21.14
N ASP A 123 -0.65 22.59 20.81
CA ASP A 123 0.23 23.51 21.51
C ASP A 123 -0.61 24.66 22.05
N PHE A 124 -1.06 24.52 23.30
CA PHE A 124 -1.86 25.54 23.99
C PHE A 124 -1.09 26.80 24.35
N LEU A 125 0.26 26.78 24.32
CA LEU A 125 1.04 27.99 24.59
C LEU A 125 1.10 28.91 23.37
N LYS A 126 1.02 28.32 22.17
CA LYS A 126 1.10 29.04 20.89
C LYS A 126 -0.26 29.17 20.21
N ASP A 127 -1.32 28.70 20.85
CA ASP A 127 -2.65 28.57 20.26
C ASP A 127 -2.62 27.92 18.87
N THR A 128 -1.88 26.81 18.72
CA THR A 128 -1.85 26.06 17.46
C THR A 128 -2.09 24.57 17.63
N ALA A 129 -2.69 23.95 16.62
CA ALA A 129 -2.88 22.51 16.53
C ALA A 129 -2.30 21.98 15.21
N ASN A 130 -1.56 20.89 15.28
CA ASN A 130 -1.15 20.14 14.11
C ASN A 130 -2.27 19.18 13.73
N LEU A 131 -2.88 19.41 12.57
CA LEU A 131 -3.97 18.63 12.03
C LEU A 131 -3.47 17.80 10.85
N ARG A 132 -3.99 16.58 10.73
CA ARG A 132 -3.85 15.75 9.54
C ARG A 132 -5.18 15.66 8.83
N ILE A 133 -5.28 16.25 7.66
CA ILE A 133 -6.47 16.22 6.81
C ILE A 133 -6.33 15.10 5.79
N PHE A 134 -7.43 14.40 5.54
CA PHE A 134 -7.56 13.31 4.57
C PHE A 134 -8.55 13.76 3.50
N TYR A 135 -8.16 13.65 2.24
CA TYR A 135 -8.94 14.06 1.08
C TYR A 135 -8.72 13.08 -0.06
N TYR A 136 -9.68 13.00 -0.98
CA TYR A 136 -9.45 12.33 -2.24
C TYR A 136 -8.72 13.30 -3.15
N GLU A 137 -7.58 12.86 -3.67
CA GLU A 137 -6.89 13.60 -4.71
C GLU A 137 -7.69 13.38 -5.99
N ASP A 138 -8.56 14.34 -6.33
CA ASP A 138 -9.20 14.34 -7.63
C ASP A 138 -8.09 14.40 -8.67
N SER A 139 -7.91 13.31 -9.41
CA SER A 139 -6.95 13.13 -10.50
C SER A 139 -7.23 14.02 -11.72
N THR A 140 -7.80 15.21 -11.50
CA THR A 140 -8.06 16.23 -12.50
C THR A 140 -6.95 17.27 -12.47
N LYS A 141 -5.73 16.86 -12.83
CA LYS A 141 -4.71 17.72 -13.44
C LYS A 141 -3.93 16.95 -14.48
#